data_AF-A0A5P8YG75-F1
#
_entry.id   AF-A0A5P8YG75-F1
#
_cell.length_a   1.000
_cell.length_b   1.000
_cell.length_c   1.000
_cell.angle_alpha   90.00
_cell.angle_beta   90.00
_cell.angle_gamma   90.00
#
_symmetry.space_group_name_H-M   'P 1'
#
loop_
_entity.id
_entity.type
_entity.pdbx_description
1 polymer ?
#
loop_
_entity_poly.entity_id
_entity_poly.type
_entity_poly.pdbx_seq_one_letter_code
_entity_poly.pdbx_strand_id
1 'polypeptide(L)'
;MANNDITFIRPEHGAASPLWETVRDVCRGPDVVKRRRHKYLPKLDPTNNSEENNRRNDDYLRRAVFYAITGHTKNGLIGMAFRRDPTVTIVDKMEYLKTNANGAGISIYQQAQSVLESVLEVAREGLYVDYSADMKGAIILNYRAEDIINWRTERINGRDKLVLVVLRECVEEPDGYGFKDRIQYRELAMDGGRFVCRVWRNVGPKKSGVYVVDSEYYPVIQFGGAWDEIPFTFVGAQNNDP
;
A
#
# COMPACT_ATOMS: atom_id res chain seq x y z
N MET A 1 19.32 19.47 -13.19
CA MET A 1 18.23 18.97 -14.05
C MET A 1 17.17 18.40 -13.12
N ALA A 2 15.89 18.67 -13.36
CA ALA A 2 14.81 18.07 -12.56
C ALA A 2 14.77 16.56 -12.83
N ASN A 3 14.62 15.75 -11.77
CA ASN A 3 14.39 14.32 -11.93
C ASN A 3 12.90 14.13 -12.27
N ASN A 4 12.62 13.70 -13.50
CA ASN A 4 11.25 13.42 -13.99
C ASN A 4 10.92 11.92 -13.93
N ASP A 5 11.66 11.14 -13.14
CA ASP A 5 11.41 9.73 -12.93
C ASP A 5 10.31 9.51 -11.89
N ILE A 6 9.10 9.15 -12.35
CA ILE A 6 7.96 8.82 -11.49
C ILE A 6 8.21 7.57 -10.62
N THR A 7 9.21 6.75 -10.98
CA THR A 7 9.56 5.54 -10.25
C THR A 7 10.53 5.79 -9.08
N PHE A 8 10.92 7.05 -8.86
CA PHE A 8 11.80 7.43 -7.76
C PHE A 8 11.21 6.99 -6.41
N ILE A 9 11.99 6.19 -5.69
CA ILE A 9 11.66 5.72 -4.34
C ILE A 9 12.40 6.58 -3.33
N ARG A 10 11.69 7.08 -2.31
CA ARG A 10 12.31 7.85 -1.23
C ARG A 10 13.32 7.02 -0.43
N PRO A 11 14.45 7.60 0.01
CA PRO A 11 15.43 6.90 0.84
C PRO A 11 14.83 6.31 2.12
N GLU A 12 13.89 7.01 2.75
CA GLU A 12 13.21 6.56 3.98
C GLU A 12 12.37 5.31 3.73
N HIS A 13 11.69 5.25 2.58
CA HIS A 13 10.96 4.06 2.13
C HIS A 13 11.92 2.90 1.88
N GLY A 14 13.02 3.16 1.16
CA GLY A 14 14.04 2.14 0.89
C GLY A 14 14.69 1.59 2.16
N ALA A 15 14.94 2.44 3.15
CA ALA A 15 15.49 2.05 4.45
C ALA A 15 14.52 1.20 5.29
N ALA A 16 13.22 1.49 5.22
CA ALA A 16 12.20 0.77 5.99
C ALA A 16 11.72 -0.54 5.33
N SER A 17 11.79 -0.61 3.99
CA SER A 17 11.29 -1.74 3.19
C SER A 17 11.78 -3.14 3.65
N PRO A 18 13.05 -3.37 3.99
CA PRO A 18 13.50 -4.68 4.47
C PRO A 18 12.84 -5.11 5.78
N LEU A 19 12.59 -4.16 6.69
CA LEU A 19 11.91 -4.42 7.94
C LEU A 19 10.43 -4.72 7.70
N TRP A 20 9.78 -3.92 6.86
CA TRP A 20 8.38 -4.17 6.46
C TRP A 20 8.21 -5.57 5.88
N GLU A 21 9.04 -5.95 4.92
CA GLU A 21 9.00 -7.28 4.30
C GLU A 21 9.18 -8.40 5.34
N THR A 22 10.11 -8.21 6.28
CA THR A 22 10.37 -9.19 7.36
C THR A 22 9.15 -9.36 8.27
N VAL A 23 8.55 -8.26 8.73
CA VAL A 23 7.40 -8.34 9.64
C VAL A 23 6.18 -8.91 8.93
N ARG A 24 5.91 -8.51 7.67
CA ARG A 24 4.84 -9.09 6.86
C ARG A 24 5.01 -10.60 6.67
N ASP A 25 6.23 -11.07 6.37
CA ASP A 25 6.51 -12.50 6.22
C ASP A 25 6.30 -13.27 7.53
N VAL A 26 6.79 -12.74 8.66
CA VAL A 26 6.64 -13.34 10.00
C VAL A 26 5.17 -13.41 10.42
N CYS A 27 4.40 -12.35 10.18
CA CYS A 27 2.97 -12.31 10.51
C CYS A 27 2.12 -13.24 9.63
N ARG A 28 2.51 -13.47 8.37
CA ARG A 28 1.87 -14.45 7.48
C ARG A 28 2.12 -15.91 7.88
N GLY A 29 3.14 -16.16 8.69
CA GLY A 29 3.35 -17.44 9.36
C GLY A 29 4.35 -18.37 8.68
N PRO A 30 4.38 -19.65 9.10
CA PRO A 30 5.48 -20.58 8.84
C PRO A 30 5.69 -20.87 7.35
N ASP A 31 4.62 -20.96 6.57
CA ASP A 31 4.72 -21.29 5.13
C ASP A 31 5.43 -20.19 4.35
N VAL A 32 5.11 -18.92 4.63
CA VAL A 32 5.75 -17.78 3.96
C VAL A 32 7.21 -17.67 4.40
N VAL A 33 7.48 -17.75 5.69
CA VAL A 33 8.85 -17.71 6.23
C VAL A 33 9.71 -18.84 5.64
N LYS A 34 9.20 -20.07 5.58
CA LYS A 34 9.93 -21.21 5.00
C LYS A 34 10.14 -21.07 3.49
N ARG A 35 9.19 -20.50 2.75
CA ARG A 35 9.37 -20.22 1.30
C ARG A 35 10.49 -19.23 1.01
N ARG A 36 10.84 -18.36 1.97
CA ARG A 36 12.00 -17.45 1.85
C ARG A 36 13.35 -18.14 2.08
N ARG A 37 13.36 -19.43 2.43
CA ARG A 37 14.56 -20.28 2.52
C ARG A 37 15.69 -19.59 3.31
N HIS A 38 16.80 -19.33 2.65
CA HIS A 38 18.04 -18.83 3.26
C HIS A 38 18.04 -17.36 3.63
N LYS A 39 16.94 -16.64 3.35
CA LYS A 39 16.77 -15.29 3.87
C LYS A 39 16.64 -15.28 5.39
N TYR A 40 15.89 -16.24 5.96
CA TYR A 40 15.64 -16.32 7.39
C TYR A 40 16.30 -17.53 8.06
N LEU A 41 16.58 -18.59 7.30
CA LEU A 41 17.25 -19.79 7.81
C LEU A 41 18.63 -19.96 7.17
N PRO A 42 19.73 -19.61 7.87
CA PRO A 42 21.08 -19.72 7.34
C PRO A 42 21.39 -21.12 6.78
N LYS A 43 22.23 -21.16 5.73
CA LYS A 43 22.75 -22.43 5.22
C LYS A 43 23.68 -23.07 6.25
N LEU A 44 23.65 -24.40 6.34
CA LEU A 44 24.55 -25.18 7.21
C LEU A 44 26.02 -24.94 6.84
N ASP A 45 26.33 -25.08 5.55
CA ASP A 45 27.61 -24.69 4.95
C ASP A 45 27.31 -23.76 3.76
N PRO A 46 27.52 -22.45 3.91
CA PRO A 46 27.25 -21.47 2.85
C PRO A 46 28.21 -21.57 1.66
N THR A 47 29.41 -22.11 1.87
CA THR A 47 30.48 -22.15 0.85
C THR A 47 30.38 -23.37 -0.06
N ASN A 48 29.68 -24.41 0.41
CA ASN A 48 29.51 -25.66 -0.30
C ASN A 48 28.21 -25.66 -1.13
N ASN A 49 28.30 -25.86 -2.44
CA ASN A 49 27.15 -25.94 -3.33
C ASN A 49 26.89 -27.35 -3.87
N SER A 50 27.45 -28.38 -3.22
CA SER A 50 27.19 -29.78 -3.60
C SER A 50 25.71 -30.14 -3.46
N GLU A 51 25.25 -31.10 -4.26
CA GLU A 51 23.88 -31.60 -4.19
C GLU A 51 23.55 -32.16 -2.79
N GLU A 52 24.54 -32.79 -2.15
CA GLU A 52 24.42 -33.27 -0.77
C GLU A 52 24.15 -32.12 0.21
N ASN A 53 24.91 -31.02 0.14
CA ASN A 53 24.70 -29.87 1.01
C ASN A 53 23.34 -29.21 0.74
N ASN A 54 22.89 -29.16 -0.52
CA ASN A 54 21.57 -28.64 -0.86
C ASN A 54 20.45 -29.50 -0.26
N ARG A 55 20.52 -30.84 -0.36
CA ARG A 55 19.56 -31.76 0.27
C ARG A 55 19.55 -31.62 1.80
N ARG A 56 20.73 -31.48 2.42
CA ARG A 56 20.84 -31.23 3.88
C ARG A 56 20.17 -29.92 4.30
N ASN A 57 20.33 -28.87 3.51
CA ASN A 57 19.69 -27.58 3.74
C ASN A 57 18.16 -27.65 3.55
N ASP A 58 17.66 -28.40 2.55
CA ASP A 58 16.23 -28.64 2.37
C ASP A 58 15.62 -29.41 3.54
N ASP A 59 16.31 -30.45 4.01
CA ASP A 59 15.95 -31.20 5.22
C ASP A 59 15.93 -30.30 6.47
N TYR A 60 16.93 -29.43 6.61
CA TYR A 60 17.01 -28.46 7.69
C TYR A 60 15.82 -27.50 7.67
N LEU A 61 15.48 -26.94 6.51
CA LEU A 61 14.32 -26.07 6.31
C LEU A 61 13.00 -26.79 6.60
N ARG A 62 12.86 -28.04 6.16
CA ARG A 62 11.65 -28.85 6.39
C ARG A 62 11.43 -29.08 7.88
N ARG A 63 12.49 -29.43 8.62
CA ARG A 63 12.46 -29.74 10.06
C ARG A 63 12.44 -28.51 10.95
N ALA A 64 12.81 -27.33 10.43
CA ALA A 64 12.79 -26.09 11.20
C ALA A 64 11.39 -25.81 11.78
N VAL A 65 11.34 -25.50 13.08
CA VAL A 65 10.12 -25.13 13.78
C VAL A 65 10.02 -23.60 13.79
N PHE A 66 8.88 -23.08 13.37
CA PHE A 66 8.59 -21.65 13.42
C PHE A 66 7.41 -21.41 14.37
N TYR A 67 7.64 -20.58 15.38
CA TYR A 67 6.60 -20.20 16.33
C TYR A 67 5.91 -18.93 15.82
N ALA A 68 4.67 -19.06 15.33
CA ALA A 68 3.90 -17.97 14.73
C ALA A 68 3.31 -16.98 15.75
N ILE A 69 4.04 -16.70 16.83
CA ILE A 69 3.59 -15.87 17.96
C ILE A 69 3.19 -14.49 17.47
N THR A 70 4.02 -13.83 16.65
CA THR A 70 3.75 -12.47 16.15
C THR A 70 2.43 -12.37 15.40
N GLY A 71 2.16 -13.31 14.47
CA GLY A 71 0.90 -13.34 13.72
C GLY A 71 -0.31 -13.59 14.61
N HIS A 72 -0.19 -14.50 15.59
CA HIS A 72 -1.25 -14.75 16.57
C HIS A 72 -1.51 -13.54 17.47
N THR A 73 -0.46 -12.88 17.95
CA THR A 73 -0.57 -11.66 18.75
C THR A 73 -1.26 -10.54 17.97
N LYS A 74 -0.88 -10.31 16.70
CA LYS A 74 -1.54 -9.35 15.82
C LYS A 74 -3.04 -9.63 15.71
N ASN A 75 -3.42 -10.86 15.38
CA ASN A 75 -4.83 -11.24 15.24
C ASN A 75 -5.60 -11.06 16.56
N GLY A 76 -4.97 -11.39 17.70
CA GLY A 76 -5.53 -11.16 19.02
C GLY A 76 -5.74 -9.67 19.32
N LEU A 77 -4.78 -8.81 18.97
CA LEU A 77 -4.88 -7.35 19.14
C LEU A 77 -6.02 -6.75 18.29
N ILE A 78 -6.18 -7.19 17.04
CA ILE A 78 -7.30 -6.79 16.18
C ILE A 78 -8.63 -7.22 16.80
N GLY A 79 -8.73 -8.48 17.22
CA GLY A 79 -9.94 -9.00 17.87
C GLY A 79 -10.28 -8.28 19.18
N MET A 80 -9.28 -7.84 19.94
CA MET A 80 -9.49 -7.02 21.13
C MET A 80 -9.96 -5.61 20.80
N ALA A 81 -9.33 -4.95 19.81
CA ALA A 81 -9.69 -3.60 19.39
C ALA A 81 -11.13 -3.53 18.86
N PHE A 82 -11.55 -4.54 18.11
CA PHE A 82 -12.89 -4.64 17.52
C PHE A 82 -13.83 -5.56 18.29
N ARG A 83 -13.52 -5.87 19.56
CA ARG A 83 -14.37 -6.73 20.41
C ARG A 83 -15.78 -6.17 20.58
N ARG A 84 -15.89 -4.84 20.59
CA ARG A 84 -17.15 -4.12 20.54
C ARG A 84 -17.20 -3.37 19.22
N ASP A 85 -18.30 -3.50 18.50
CA ASP A 85 -18.47 -2.79 17.25
C ASP A 85 -18.39 -1.26 17.50
N PRO A 86 -17.56 -0.55 16.71
CA PRO A 86 -17.45 0.90 16.82
C PRO A 86 -18.77 1.53 16.38
N THR A 87 -19.16 2.61 17.06
CA THR A 87 -20.31 3.40 16.64
C THR A 87 -19.92 4.22 15.41
N VAL A 88 -20.63 4.01 14.30
CA VAL A 88 -20.39 4.71 13.03
C VAL A 88 -21.56 5.67 12.75
N THR A 89 -21.30 6.96 12.89
CA THR A 89 -22.25 8.03 12.54
C THR A 89 -21.82 8.66 11.22
N ILE A 90 -22.61 8.45 10.18
CA ILE A 90 -22.36 8.95 8.82
C ILE A 90 -23.62 9.69 8.37
N VAL A 91 -23.45 10.76 7.58
CA VAL A 91 -24.57 11.50 6.99
C VAL A 91 -25.27 10.66 5.91
N ASP A 92 -26.59 10.80 5.76
CA ASP A 92 -27.41 9.96 4.87
C ASP A 92 -26.84 9.81 3.44
N LYS A 93 -26.26 10.89 2.89
CA LYS A 93 -25.65 10.90 1.56
C LYS A 93 -24.43 9.99 1.41
N MET A 94 -23.82 9.56 2.51
CA MET A 94 -22.62 8.73 2.57
C MET A 94 -22.87 7.37 3.24
N GLU A 95 -24.13 7.03 3.52
CA GLU A 95 -24.50 5.80 4.22
C GLU A 95 -24.02 4.53 3.50
N TYR A 96 -23.84 4.61 2.18
CA TYR A 96 -23.28 3.52 1.36
C TYR A 96 -21.87 3.10 1.81
N LEU A 97 -21.09 3.96 2.47
CA LEU A 97 -19.76 3.60 2.98
C LEU A 97 -19.82 2.50 4.05
N LYS A 98 -20.97 2.30 4.70
CA LYS A 98 -21.16 1.20 5.67
C LYS A 98 -21.14 -0.18 5.02
N THR A 99 -21.38 -0.27 3.71
CA THR A 99 -21.42 -1.54 2.98
C THR A 99 -20.44 -1.56 1.81
N ASN A 100 -20.04 -0.41 1.28
CA ASN A 100 -19.15 -0.30 0.14
C ASN A 100 -18.33 1.01 0.20
N ALA A 101 -17.31 1.04 1.05
CA ALA A 101 -16.38 2.15 1.22
C ALA A 101 -15.32 2.24 0.10
N ASN A 102 -14.87 1.11 -0.44
CA ASN A 102 -13.78 1.07 -1.43
C ASN A 102 -14.25 0.89 -2.90
N GLY A 103 -15.56 0.77 -3.12
CA GLY A 103 -16.14 0.49 -4.43
C GLY A 103 -16.25 -1.00 -4.81
N ALA A 104 -15.68 -1.91 -4.02
CA ALA A 104 -15.68 -3.35 -4.24
C ALA A 104 -16.50 -4.15 -3.19
N GLY A 105 -17.34 -3.46 -2.40
CA GLY A 105 -18.19 -4.08 -1.37
C GLY A 105 -17.53 -4.26 0.00
N ILE A 106 -16.38 -3.61 0.24
CA ILE A 106 -15.76 -3.58 1.57
C ILE A 106 -16.37 -2.44 2.38
N SER A 107 -16.96 -2.75 3.52
CA SER A 107 -17.47 -1.74 4.46
C SER A 107 -16.36 -0.90 5.10
N ILE A 108 -16.70 0.30 5.56
CA ILE A 108 -15.78 1.14 6.35
C ILE A 108 -15.28 0.44 7.62
N TYR A 109 -16.08 -0.47 8.19
CA TYR A 109 -15.68 -1.30 9.33
C TYR A 109 -14.58 -2.30 8.95
N GLN A 110 -14.77 -3.06 7.87
CA GLN A 110 -13.75 -4.01 7.37
C GLN A 110 -12.49 -3.29 6.92
N GLN A 111 -12.64 -2.11 6.31
CA GLN A 111 -11.52 -1.25 5.96
C GLN A 111 -10.73 -0.82 7.19
N ALA A 112 -11.41 -0.38 8.26
CA ALA A 112 -10.74 0.00 9.51
C ALA A 112 -9.98 -1.18 10.15
N GLN A 113 -10.51 -2.40 10.06
CA GLN A 113 -9.80 -3.62 10.51
C GLN A 113 -8.52 -3.85 9.69
N SER A 114 -8.60 -3.71 8.36
CA SER A 114 -7.45 -3.86 7.47
C SER A 114 -6.37 -2.79 7.68
N VAL A 115 -6.79 -1.54 7.92
CA VAL A 115 -5.87 -0.44 8.28
C VAL A 115 -5.16 -0.75 9.60
N LEU A 116 -5.91 -1.17 10.63
CA LEU A 116 -5.31 -1.54 11.92
C LEU A 116 -4.32 -2.70 11.76
N GLU A 117 -4.65 -3.70 10.94
CA GLU A 117 -3.75 -4.81 10.64
C GLU A 117 -2.41 -4.32 10.08
N SER A 118 -2.44 -3.45 9.08
CA SER A 118 -1.22 -2.85 8.54
C SER A 118 -0.46 -2.00 9.54
N VAL A 119 -1.15 -1.21 10.36
CA VAL A 119 -0.51 -0.39 11.41
C VAL A 119 0.17 -1.28 12.45
N LEU A 120 -0.43 -2.41 12.83
CA LEU A 120 0.19 -3.38 13.75
C LEU A 120 1.42 -4.08 13.14
N GLU A 121 1.46 -4.27 11.82
CA GLU A 121 2.59 -4.94 11.14
C GLU A 121 3.75 -3.99 10.83
N VAL A 122 3.48 -2.82 10.26
CA VAL A 122 4.52 -1.94 9.70
C VAL A 122 4.42 -0.50 10.16
N ALA A 123 3.53 -0.22 11.12
CA ALA A 123 3.30 1.11 11.71
C ALA A 123 2.89 2.20 10.71
N ARG A 124 2.46 1.82 9.49
CA ARG A 124 2.15 2.74 8.40
C ARG A 124 1.16 2.13 7.41
N GLU A 125 0.17 2.92 7.01
CA GLU A 125 -0.78 2.67 5.92
C GLU A 125 -1.14 4.04 5.30
N GLY A 126 -1.71 4.06 4.10
CA GLY A 126 -2.25 5.25 3.46
C GLY A 126 -3.71 5.07 3.08
N LEU A 127 -4.48 6.15 3.19
CA LEU A 127 -5.86 6.22 2.73
C LEU A 127 -5.98 7.36 1.72
N TYR A 128 -6.45 7.03 0.52
CA TYR A 128 -6.73 7.98 -0.56
C TYR A 128 -8.24 8.01 -0.81
N VAL A 129 -8.83 9.21 -0.86
CA VAL A 129 -10.23 9.38 -1.24
C VAL A 129 -10.31 9.84 -2.68
N ASP A 130 -11.01 9.07 -3.51
CA ASP A 130 -11.29 9.40 -4.91
C ASP A 130 -12.79 9.45 -5.18
N TYR A 131 -13.19 9.99 -6.33
CA TYR A 131 -14.57 10.00 -6.77
C TYR A 131 -14.83 8.89 -7.80
N SER A 132 -15.74 7.98 -7.48
CA SER A 132 -16.24 6.98 -8.43
C SER A 132 -17.42 7.56 -9.21
N ALA A 133 -17.26 7.68 -10.53
CA ALA A 133 -18.33 8.09 -11.43
C ALA A 133 -19.50 7.09 -11.45
N ASP A 134 -19.20 5.79 -11.34
CA ASP A 134 -20.19 4.71 -11.37
C ASP A 134 -21.06 4.71 -10.12
N MET A 135 -20.43 4.86 -8.94
CA MET A 135 -21.15 4.97 -7.67
C MET A 135 -21.73 6.37 -7.41
N LYS A 136 -21.31 7.36 -8.21
CA LYS A 136 -21.58 8.78 -8.00
C LYS A 136 -21.21 9.24 -6.58
N GLY A 137 -20.12 8.73 -6.04
CA GLY A 137 -19.75 8.86 -4.64
C GLY A 137 -18.24 8.75 -4.39
N ALA A 138 -17.84 9.09 -3.17
CA ALA A 138 -16.47 8.93 -2.72
C ALA A 138 -16.16 7.45 -2.47
N ILE A 139 -14.98 7.03 -2.88
CA ILE A 139 -14.39 5.74 -2.55
C ILE A 139 -13.10 5.98 -1.77
N ILE A 140 -12.82 5.13 -0.80
CA ILE A 140 -11.64 5.19 0.05
C ILE A 140 -10.75 4.00 -0.30
N LEU A 141 -9.58 4.29 -0.86
CA LEU A 141 -8.59 3.31 -1.29
C LEU A 141 -7.47 3.16 -0.26
N ASN A 142 -7.12 1.92 0.07
CA ASN A 142 -6.01 1.58 0.95
C ASN A 142 -4.72 1.44 0.15
N TYR A 143 -3.65 2.03 0.65
CA TYR A 143 -2.31 1.84 0.13
C TYR A 143 -1.40 1.36 1.25
N ARG A 144 -0.78 0.21 1.02
CA ARG A 144 0.23 -0.32 1.94
C ARG A 144 1.43 0.62 1.97
N ALA A 145 2.15 0.65 3.09
CA ALA A 145 3.39 1.43 3.23
C ALA A 145 4.36 1.21 2.07
N GLU A 146 4.48 -0.04 1.61
CA GLU A 146 5.34 -0.46 0.52
C GLU A 146 4.97 0.17 -0.84
N ASP A 147 3.69 0.50 -1.04
CA ASP A 147 3.18 1.05 -2.29
C ASP A 147 3.14 2.59 -2.30
N ILE A 148 3.41 3.26 -1.17
CA ILE A 148 3.53 4.72 -1.10
C ILE A 148 5.00 5.11 -1.27
N ILE A 149 5.46 5.18 -2.51
CA ILE A 149 6.89 5.19 -2.84
C ILE A 149 7.56 6.56 -2.72
N ASN A 150 6.79 7.64 -2.84
CA ASN A 150 7.31 9.00 -2.79
C ASN A 150 6.26 9.97 -2.24
N TRP A 151 6.70 11.00 -1.54
CA TRP A 151 5.85 12.06 -1.01
C TRP A 151 6.66 13.33 -0.76
N ARG A 152 5.99 14.48 -0.81
CA ARG A 152 6.59 15.78 -0.52
C ARG A 152 5.62 16.63 0.28
N THR A 153 6.15 17.33 1.27
CA THR A 153 5.44 18.37 2.02
C THR A 153 6.06 19.73 1.75
N GLU A 154 5.23 20.77 1.79
CA GLU A 154 5.66 22.17 1.74
C GLU A 154 4.95 22.97 2.83
N ARG A 155 5.65 23.98 3.36
CA ARG A 155 5.11 24.89 4.37
C ARG A 155 4.28 25.98 3.68
N ILE A 156 2.96 25.82 3.68
CA ILE A 156 2.01 26.76 3.07
C ILE A 156 1.16 27.39 4.17
N ASN A 157 1.16 28.73 4.27
CA ASN A 157 0.43 29.48 5.31
C ASN A 157 0.75 29.00 6.75
N GLY A 158 2.02 28.66 7.01
CA GLY A 158 2.47 28.23 8.34
C GLY A 158 2.21 26.75 8.69
N ARG A 159 1.56 25.98 7.81
CA ARG A 159 1.28 24.55 7.99
C ARG A 159 2.01 23.70 6.96
N ASP A 160 2.50 22.53 7.36
CA ASP A 160 3.02 21.55 6.41
C ASP A 160 1.83 20.90 5.68
N LYS A 161 1.79 21.07 4.36
CA LYS A 161 0.78 20.46 3.49
C LYS A 161 1.45 19.46 2.56
N LEU A 162 0.79 18.33 2.29
CA LEU A 162 1.21 17.42 1.23
C LEU A 162 1.03 18.10 -0.13
N VAL A 163 2.09 18.09 -0.94
CA VAL A 163 2.09 18.63 -2.32
C VAL A 163 2.36 17.56 -3.38
N LEU A 164 2.83 16.38 -2.95
CA LEU A 164 3.04 15.22 -3.81
C LEU A 164 2.88 13.94 -2.99
N VAL A 165 2.21 12.94 -3.57
CA VAL A 165 2.26 11.53 -3.17
C VAL A 165 2.31 10.70 -4.46
N VAL A 166 3.19 9.70 -4.51
CA VAL A 166 3.26 8.74 -5.62
C VAL A 166 2.95 7.36 -5.09
N LEU A 167 1.93 6.75 -5.68
CA LEU A 167 1.38 5.47 -5.29
C LEU A 167 1.67 4.46 -6.40
N ARG A 168 2.24 3.31 -6.04
CA ARG A 168 2.49 2.20 -6.95
C ARG A 168 1.27 1.28 -6.95
N GLU A 169 0.77 0.97 -8.13
CA GLU A 169 -0.42 0.13 -8.31
C GLU A 169 -0.10 -1.06 -9.23
N CYS A 170 -0.70 -2.21 -8.94
CA CYS A 170 -0.69 -3.38 -9.81
C CYS A 170 -2.11 -3.58 -10.35
N VAL A 171 -2.27 -3.44 -11.66
CA VAL A 171 -3.57 -3.61 -12.34
C VAL A 171 -3.53 -4.85 -13.21
N GLU A 172 -4.64 -5.59 -13.23
CA GLU A 172 -4.82 -6.74 -14.10
C GLU A 172 -5.37 -6.28 -15.46
N GLU A 173 -4.65 -6.57 -16.54
CA GLU A 173 -5.12 -6.38 -17.91
C GLU A 173 -5.62 -7.71 -18.48
N PRO A 174 -6.82 -7.77 -19.09
CA PRO A 174 -7.29 -8.99 -19.74
C PRO A 174 -6.32 -9.51 -20.81
N ASP A 175 -6.02 -10.81 -20.79
CA ASP A 175 -5.17 -11.50 -21.75
C ASP A 175 -5.84 -12.81 -22.19
N GLY A 176 -6.82 -12.69 -23.09
CA GLY A 176 -7.69 -13.81 -23.46
C GLY A 176 -8.53 -14.27 -22.26
N TYR A 177 -8.39 -15.55 -21.88
CA TYR A 177 -9.01 -16.10 -20.66
C TYR A 177 -8.17 -15.87 -19.39
N GLY A 178 -6.94 -15.36 -19.53
CA GLY A 178 -6.05 -15.00 -18.43
C GLY A 178 -5.98 -13.49 -18.22
N PHE A 179 -4.96 -13.08 -17.46
CA PHE A 179 -4.63 -11.68 -17.23
C PHE A 179 -3.12 -11.47 -17.18
N LYS A 180 -2.71 -10.22 -17.35
CA LYS A 180 -1.33 -9.75 -17.17
C LYS A 180 -1.29 -8.67 -16.11
N ASP A 181 -0.43 -8.86 -15.12
CA ASP A 181 -0.12 -7.82 -14.14
C ASP A 181 0.70 -6.69 -14.78
N ARG A 182 0.19 -5.47 -14.70
CA ARG A 182 0.90 -4.25 -15.06
C ARG A 182 1.10 -3.36 -13.85
N ILE A 183 2.31 -2.80 -13.75
CA ILE A 183 2.60 -1.74 -12.79
C ILE A 183 2.27 -0.40 -13.43
N GLN A 184 1.42 0.35 -12.75
CA GLN A 184 1.18 1.77 -13.02
C GLN A 184 1.52 2.59 -11.77
N TYR A 185 1.72 3.89 -11.94
CA TYR A 185 1.92 4.80 -10.83
C TYR A 185 0.84 5.87 -10.85
N ARG A 186 0.25 6.13 -9.69
CA ARG A 186 -0.67 7.24 -9.48
C ARG A 186 0.07 8.37 -8.78
N GLU A 187 0.17 9.50 -9.45
CA GLU A 187 0.69 10.74 -8.92
C GLU A 187 -0.49 11.57 -8.40
N LEU A 188 -0.44 11.90 -7.11
CA LEU A 188 -1.32 12.85 -6.46
C LEU A 188 -0.50 14.12 -6.21
N ALA A 189 -0.80 15.22 -6.89
CA ALA A 189 0.03 16.42 -6.81
C ALA A 189 -0.79 17.70 -6.69
N MET A 190 -0.17 18.75 -6.14
CA MET A 190 -0.69 20.11 -6.18
C MET A 190 -0.06 20.84 -7.38
N ASP A 191 -0.90 21.28 -8.32
CA ASP A 191 -0.51 22.01 -9.52
C ASP A 191 -1.23 23.36 -9.55
N GLY A 192 -0.46 24.46 -9.48
CA GLY A 192 -1.04 25.81 -9.43
C GLY A 192 -2.02 26.03 -8.27
N GLY A 193 -1.83 25.35 -7.14
CA GLY A 193 -2.73 25.39 -5.97
C GLY A 193 -4.00 24.53 -6.11
N ARG A 194 -4.06 23.65 -7.12
CA ARG A 194 -5.18 22.73 -7.35
C ARG A 194 -4.68 21.30 -7.34
N PHE A 195 -5.45 20.39 -6.73
CA PHE A 195 -5.16 18.97 -6.77
C PHE A 195 -5.35 18.42 -8.19
N VAL A 196 -4.37 17.65 -8.66
CA VAL A 196 -4.37 16.90 -9.91
C VAL A 196 -3.98 15.45 -9.63
N CYS A 197 -4.67 14.53 -10.31
CA CYS A 197 -4.32 13.12 -10.33
C CYS A 197 -3.82 12.73 -11.72
N ARG A 198 -2.65 12.09 -11.79
CA ARG A 198 -2.09 11.55 -13.04
C ARG A 198 -1.82 10.06 -12.88
N VAL A 199 -2.20 9.27 -13.87
CA VAL A 199 -1.84 7.85 -13.94
C VAL A 199 -0.74 7.70 -14.99
N TRP A 200 0.37 7.14 -14.56
CA TRP A 200 1.55 6.91 -15.36
C TRP A 200 1.65 5.44 -15.74
N ARG A 201 1.79 5.16 -17.03
CA ARG A 201 1.96 3.81 -17.56
C ARG A 201 3.20 3.70 -18.43
N ASN A 202 3.73 2.48 -18.49
CA ASN A 202 4.87 2.17 -19.32
C ASN A 202 4.42 1.98 -20.78
N VAL A 203 4.99 2.77 -21.70
CA VAL A 203 4.68 2.68 -23.15
C VAL A 203 5.65 1.77 -23.92
N GLY A 204 6.54 1.04 -23.24
CA GLY A 204 7.50 0.12 -23.86
C GLY A 204 7.06 -1.35 -23.88
N PRO A 205 7.57 -2.16 -24.83
CA PRO A 205 7.30 -3.61 -24.88
C PRO A 205 7.90 -4.41 -23.71
N LYS A 206 8.67 -3.78 -22.81
CA LYS A 206 9.28 -4.39 -21.62
C LYS A 206 8.85 -3.63 -20.36
N LYS A 207 8.82 -4.33 -19.21
CA LYS A 207 8.56 -3.78 -17.85
C LYS A 207 9.54 -2.66 -17.40
N SER A 208 10.42 -2.17 -18.26
CA SER A 208 11.50 -1.21 -18.01
C SER A 208 11.51 -0.03 -18.99
N GLY A 209 10.41 0.21 -19.72
CA GLY A 209 10.29 1.37 -20.61
C GLY A 209 10.03 2.69 -19.87
N VAL A 210 10.01 3.79 -20.62
CA VAL A 210 9.70 5.13 -20.09
C VAL A 210 8.22 5.17 -19.65
N TYR A 211 7.98 5.72 -18.47
CA TYR A 211 6.62 6.01 -18.00
C TYR A 211 6.15 7.34 -18.59
N VAL A 212 4.93 7.35 -19.11
CA VAL A 212 4.27 8.56 -19.60
C VAL A 212 2.90 8.68 -18.94
N VAL A 213 2.37 9.90 -18.89
CA VAL A 213 1.01 10.15 -18.41
C VAL A 213 0.02 9.51 -19.39
N ASP A 214 -0.70 8.50 -18.91
CA ASP A 214 -1.77 7.81 -19.63
C ASP A 214 -3.11 8.54 -19.46
N SER A 215 -3.34 9.06 -18.25
CA SER A 215 -4.49 9.91 -17.96
C SER A 215 -4.15 10.97 -16.92
N GLU A 216 -4.79 12.14 -17.06
CA GLU A 216 -4.74 13.24 -16.11
C GLU A 216 -6.17 13.73 -15.88
N TYR A 217 -6.54 13.96 -14.62
CA TYR A 217 -7.82 14.56 -14.28
C TYR A 217 -7.74 15.42 -13.01
N TYR A 218 -8.65 16.38 -12.95
CA TYR A 218 -8.88 17.24 -11.80
C TYR A 218 -10.22 16.83 -11.19
N PRO A 219 -10.26 16.30 -9.96
CA PRO A 219 -11.50 15.86 -9.34
C PRO A 219 -12.51 17.00 -9.24
N VAL A 220 -13.74 16.73 -9.69
CA VAL A 220 -14.81 17.73 -9.77
C VAL A 220 -15.40 17.95 -8.38
N ILE A 221 -15.46 19.20 -7.95
CA ILE A 221 -16.21 19.61 -6.75
C ILE A 221 -17.66 19.91 -7.16
N GLN A 222 -18.61 19.33 -6.44
CA GLN A 222 -20.05 19.35 -6.76
C GLN A 222 -20.69 20.75 -6.84
N PHE A 223 -20.01 21.81 -6.36
CA PHE A 223 -20.48 23.19 -6.34
C PHE A 223 -19.61 24.18 -7.14
N GLY A 224 -18.69 23.68 -7.97
CA GLY A 224 -17.67 24.50 -8.62
C GLY A 224 -16.53 24.84 -7.65
N GLY A 225 -15.29 24.70 -8.12
CA GLY A 225 -14.10 24.85 -7.30
C GLY A 225 -13.03 23.83 -7.67
N ALA A 226 -11.91 23.89 -6.98
CA ALA A 226 -10.84 22.91 -7.06
C ALA A 226 -10.40 22.53 -5.66
N TRP A 227 -9.97 21.30 -5.47
CA TRP A 227 -9.40 20.86 -4.20
C TRP A 227 -8.08 21.58 -3.99
N ASP A 228 -7.91 22.23 -2.83
CA ASP A 228 -6.70 22.95 -2.43
C ASP A 228 -5.77 22.09 -1.55
N GLU A 229 -6.05 20.79 -1.49
CA GLU A 229 -5.29 19.77 -0.80
C GLU A 229 -5.40 18.42 -1.52
N ILE A 230 -4.42 17.55 -1.31
CA ILE A 230 -4.47 16.16 -1.75
C ILE A 230 -5.36 15.39 -0.76
N PRO A 231 -6.44 14.73 -1.18
CA PRO A 231 -7.33 13.95 -0.31
C PRO A 231 -6.71 12.58 0.04
N PHE A 232 -5.48 12.63 0.58
CA PHE A 232 -4.69 11.49 1.03
C PHE A 232 -4.23 11.74 2.46
N THR A 233 -4.31 10.71 3.30
CA THR A 233 -3.72 10.74 4.63
C THR A 233 -2.85 9.51 4.87
N PHE A 234 -1.71 9.73 5.53
CA PHE A 234 -0.99 8.65 6.19
C PHE A 234 -1.77 8.25 7.45
N VAL A 235 -1.65 6.98 7.80
CA VAL A 235 -2.12 6.42 9.05
C VAL A 235 -0.91 5.76 9.71
N GLY A 236 -0.39 6.37 10.76
CA GLY A 236 0.77 5.84 11.49
C GLY A 236 0.40 5.38 12.89
N ALA A 237 1.27 4.55 13.48
CA ALA A 237 1.04 4.02 14.83
C ALA A 237 1.14 5.08 15.95
N GLN A 238 1.84 6.19 15.70
CA GLN A 238 2.08 7.25 16.69
C GLN A 238 1.55 8.61 16.23
N ASN A 239 1.81 8.97 14.97
CA ASN A 239 1.28 10.17 14.32
C ASN A 239 0.95 9.84 12.84
N ASN A 240 0.27 10.77 12.18
CA ASN A 240 -0.11 10.65 10.77
C ASN A 240 0.80 11.49 9.86
N ASP A 241 2.01 11.79 10.34
CA ASP A 241 2.98 12.55 9.55
C ASP A 241 3.62 11.63 8.48
N PRO A 242 4.02 12.19 7.32
CA PRO A 242 4.62 11.41 6.23
C PRO A 242 5.99 10.79 6.52
#